data_AF-A0A811QK45-F1
#
_entry.id   AF-A0A811QK45-F1
#
_cell.length_a   1.000
_cell.length_b   1.000
_cell.length_c   1.000
_cell.angle_alpha   90.00
_cell.angle_beta   90.00
_cell.angle_gamma   90.00
#
_symmetry.space_group_name_H-M   'P 1'
#
loop_
_entity.id
_entity.type
_entity.pdbx_description
1 polymer ?
#
loop_
_entity_poly.entity_id
_entity_poly.type
_entity_poly.pdbx_seq_one_letter_code
_entity_poly.pdbx_strand_id
1 'polypeptide(L)'
;MATYIEYNAPSVNWDLGAVSASCAALDEDKPLEWRSLYWWTAFCWPTGPRGDDACGQCVQVTNSVTGASATVRIVDDCGGINGGEALGMDTPVFHQIDTDGRGMADGQLEVNYQFVNCAVV
;
A
#
# COMPACT_ATOMS: atom_id res chain seq x y z
N MET A 1 -5.47 6.94 -9.51
CA MET A 1 -4.76 7.73 -8.49
C MET A 1 -4.38 6.81 -7.34
N ALA A 2 -3.75 7.34 -6.30
CA ALA A 2 -3.64 6.69 -5.01
C ALA A 2 -4.24 7.58 -3.92
N THR A 3 -4.91 6.99 -2.95
CA THR A 3 -5.36 7.62 -1.71
C THR A 3 -4.50 7.16 -0.54
N TYR A 4 -4.81 7.64 0.66
CA TYR A 4 -4.22 7.16 1.90
C TYR A 4 -5.25 6.42 2.76
N ILE A 5 -4.78 5.42 3.50
CA ILE A 5 -5.52 4.66 4.51
C ILE A 5 -4.74 4.76 5.82
N GLU A 6 -5.44 4.95 6.93
CA GLU A 6 -4.82 4.98 8.26
C GLU A 6 -4.62 3.58 8.84
N TYR A 7 -3.85 2.72 8.16
CA TYR A 7 -3.44 1.44 8.75
C TYR A 7 -2.57 1.66 9.99
N ASN A 8 -1.70 2.67 9.94
CA ASN A 8 -0.73 2.95 10.99
C ASN A 8 0.07 1.69 11.36
N ALA A 9 0.64 1.01 10.34
CA ALA A 9 1.16 -0.35 10.49
C ALA A 9 2.12 -0.54 11.69
N PRO A 10 3.07 0.39 12.00
CA PRO A 10 3.91 0.27 13.19
C PRO A 10 3.15 0.28 14.52
N SER A 11 2.05 1.04 14.60
CA SER A 11 1.23 1.15 15.82
C SER A 11 0.46 -0.13 16.13
N VAL A 12 0.20 -0.95 15.11
CA VAL A 12 -0.44 -2.27 15.23
C VAL A 12 0.58 -3.41 15.12
N ASN A 13 1.88 -3.13 15.37
CA ASN A 13 2.95 -4.12 15.29
C ASN A 13 3.03 -4.86 13.93
N TRP A 14 2.56 -4.21 12.86
CA TRP A 14 2.45 -4.80 11.53
C TRP A 14 1.58 -6.07 11.51
N ASP A 15 0.63 -6.21 12.42
CA ASP A 15 -0.31 -7.33 12.46
C ASP A 15 -1.48 -7.02 11.50
N LEU A 16 -1.62 -7.79 10.40
CA LEU A 16 -2.61 -7.53 9.34
C LEU A 16 -4.03 -7.74 9.89
N GLY A 17 -4.20 -8.72 10.78
CA GLY A 17 -5.46 -9.00 11.46
C GLY A 17 -5.94 -7.85 12.34
N ALA A 18 -5.04 -7.05 12.91
CA ALA A 18 -5.39 -5.92 13.78
C ALA A 18 -6.13 -4.80 13.02
N VAL A 19 -5.90 -4.70 11.71
CA VAL A 19 -6.58 -3.75 10.81
C VAL A 19 -7.62 -4.44 9.91
N SER A 20 -7.87 -5.74 10.13
CA SER A 20 -8.77 -6.55 9.31
C SER A 20 -8.43 -6.51 7.81
N ALA A 21 -7.14 -6.42 7.48
CA ALA A 21 -6.69 -6.40 6.09
C ALA A 21 -7.02 -7.74 5.41
N SER A 22 -7.47 -7.69 4.15
CA SER A 22 -8.01 -8.86 3.46
C SER A 22 -6.99 -9.98 3.25
N CYS A 23 -5.69 -9.65 3.19
CA CYS A 23 -4.62 -10.65 3.09
C CYS A 23 -4.24 -11.30 4.43
N ALA A 24 -4.86 -10.93 5.56
CA ALA A 24 -4.53 -11.49 6.88
C ALA A 24 -4.61 -13.03 6.89
N ALA A 25 -5.60 -13.63 6.21
CA ALA A 25 -5.75 -15.08 6.16
C ALA A 25 -4.57 -15.82 5.49
N LEU A 26 -3.76 -15.12 4.69
CA LEU A 26 -2.63 -15.68 3.94
C LEU A 26 -1.27 -15.27 4.50
N ASP A 27 -1.17 -14.04 5.00
CA ASP A 27 0.11 -13.39 5.27
C ASP A 27 0.36 -13.03 6.75
N GLU A 28 -0.62 -13.19 7.66
CA GLU A 28 -0.49 -12.85 9.10
C GLU A 28 0.67 -13.61 9.77
N ASP A 29 0.80 -14.91 9.48
CA ASP A 29 1.80 -15.79 10.10
C ASP A 29 3.23 -15.58 9.57
N LYS A 30 3.43 -14.65 8.62
CA LYS A 30 4.77 -14.34 8.14
C LYS A 30 5.59 -13.61 9.21
N PRO A 31 6.93 -13.77 9.19
CA PRO A 31 7.80 -13.12 10.16
C PRO A 31 7.59 -11.60 10.19
N LEU A 32 7.79 -10.98 11.36
CA LEU A 32 7.67 -9.54 11.52
C LEU A 32 8.57 -8.81 10.51
N GLU A 33 9.79 -9.30 10.30
CA GLU A 33 10.74 -8.74 9.33
C GLU A 33 10.16 -8.69 7.91
N TRP A 34 9.32 -9.66 7.54
CA TRP A 34 8.64 -9.66 6.24
C TRP A 34 7.48 -8.66 6.21
N ARG A 35 6.67 -8.65 7.28
CA ARG A 35 5.47 -7.79 7.42
C ARG A 35 5.84 -6.31 7.51
N SER A 36 6.98 -6.00 8.11
CA SER A 36 7.49 -4.64 8.32
C SER A 36 8.52 -4.17 7.31
N LEU A 37 8.88 -4.99 6.31
CA LEU A 37 9.92 -4.64 5.33
C LEU A 37 9.54 -3.42 4.47
N TYR A 38 8.25 -3.31 4.16
CA TYR A 38 7.69 -2.25 3.32
C TYR A 38 6.41 -1.74 3.95
N TRP A 39 6.14 -0.45 3.73
CA TRP A 39 4.85 0.13 4.06
C TRP A 39 3.72 -0.56 3.32
N TRP A 40 2.54 -0.52 3.93
CA TRP A 40 1.38 -1.23 3.44
C TRP A 40 0.60 -0.43 2.41
N THR A 41 -0.05 -1.14 1.50
CA THR A 41 -1.04 -0.60 0.58
C THR A 41 -2.17 -1.59 0.38
N ALA A 42 -3.36 -1.07 0.16
CA ALA A 42 -4.42 -1.78 -0.55
C ALA A 42 -4.20 -1.67 -2.06
N PHE A 43 -4.64 -2.66 -2.84
CA PHE A 43 -4.65 -2.62 -4.31
C PHE A 43 -6.03 -2.95 -4.89
N CYS A 44 -6.55 -2.06 -5.74
CA CYS A 44 -7.97 -2.06 -6.15
C CYS A 44 -8.20 -2.08 -7.67
N TRP A 45 -7.14 -1.87 -8.47
CA TRP A 45 -7.29 -1.44 -9.86
C TRP A 45 -7.55 -2.60 -10.85
N PRO A 46 -8.19 -2.36 -12.01
CA PRO A 46 -8.58 -3.40 -12.97
C PRO A 46 -7.46 -4.26 -13.57
N THR A 47 -6.19 -3.85 -13.53
CA THR A 47 -5.09 -4.53 -14.23
C THR A 47 -4.01 -4.94 -13.24
N GLY A 48 -3.87 -6.25 -13.03
CA GLY A 48 -2.98 -6.84 -12.05
C GLY A 48 -3.63 -8.09 -11.43
N PRO A 49 -2.89 -8.84 -10.60
CA PRO A 49 -3.49 -9.86 -9.75
C PRO A 49 -4.54 -9.25 -8.82
N ARG A 50 -5.56 -10.03 -8.45
CA ARG A 50 -6.69 -9.55 -7.63
C ARG A 50 -6.93 -10.49 -6.45
N GLY A 51 -7.43 -9.92 -5.35
CA GLY A 51 -7.68 -10.67 -4.12
C GLY A 51 -6.42 -11.38 -3.64
N ASP A 52 -6.57 -12.64 -3.25
CA ASP A 52 -5.51 -13.52 -2.75
C ASP A 52 -4.25 -13.55 -3.65
N ASP A 53 -4.40 -13.46 -4.97
CA ASP A 53 -3.25 -13.50 -5.90
C ASP A 53 -2.33 -12.26 -5.76
N ALA A 54 -2.86 -11.14 -5.27
CA ALA A 54 -2.12 -9.90 -5.08
C ALA A 54 -1.43 -9.82 -3.70
N CYS A 55 -1.88 -10.63 -2.75
CA CYS A 55 -1.40 -10.60 -1.38
C CYS A 55 0.11 -10.84 -1.29
N GLY A 56 0.77 -9.96 -0.54
CA GLY A 56 2.20 -10.02 -0.29
C GLY A 56 3.08 -9.56 -1.45
N GLN A 57 2.53 -9.25 -2.62
CA GLN A 57 3.30 -8.68 -3.72
C GLN A 57 3.76 -7.26 -3.41
N CYS A 58 4.85 -6.84 -4.08
CA CYS A 58 5.41 -5.51 -3.92
C CYS A 58 5.20 -4.66 -5.16
N VAL A 59 4.94 -3.37 -4.93
CA VAL A 59 4.68 -2.40 -5.96
C VAL A 59 5.56 -1.18 -5.72
N GLN A 60 6.29 -0.76 -6.75
CA GLN A 60 6.94 0.55 -6.74
C GLN A 60 5.92 1.59 -7.21
N VAL A 61 5.63 2.55 -6.34
CA VAL A 61 4.71 3.66 -6.60
C VAL A 61 5.52 4.93 -6.78
N THR A 62 5.25 5.67 -7.86
CA THR A 62 5.93 6.92 -8.20
C THR A 62 4.90 8.03 -8.33
N ASN A 63 5.07 9.11 -7.56
CA ASN A 63 4.32 10.35 -7.73
C ASN A 63 4.60 10.92 -9.12
N SER A 64 3.57 11.01 -9.97
CA SER A 64 3.70 11.44 -11.37
C SER A 64 4.13 12.90 -11.53
N VAL A 65 3.88 13.73 -10.51
CA VAL A 65 4.19 15.16 -10.51
C VAL A 65 5.62 15.41 -10.04
N THR A 66 6.01 14.81 -8.92
CA THR A 66 7.32 15.11 -8.28
C THR A 66 8.41 14.11 -8.60
N GLY A 67 8.04 12.91 -9.09
CA GLY A 67 8.97 11.80 -9.32
C GLY A 67 9.41 11.07 -8.04
N ALA A 68 8.95 11.47 -6.87
CA ALA A 68 9.21 10.76 -5.62
C ALA A 68 8.60 9.35 -5.67
N SER A 69 9.31 8.36 -5.15
CA SER A 69 8.84 6.97 -5.21
C SER A 69 9.12 6.18 -3.93
N ALA A 70 8.32 5.15 -3.72
CA ALA A 70 8.47 4.20 -2.62
C ALA A 70 8.02 2.80 -3.08
N THR A 71 8.60 1.76 -2.48
CA THR A 71 8.10 0.39 -2.62
C THR A 71 7.18 0.07 -1.45
N VAL A 72 5.99 -0.42 -1.76
CA VAL A 72 4.95 -0.80 -0.81
C VAL A 72 4.56 -2.26 -1.01
N ARG A 73 4.04 -2.89 0.04
CA ARG A 73 3.52 -4.26 0.01
C ARG A 73 1.99 -4.24 -0.01
N ILE A 74 1.40 -5.02 -0.91
CA ILE A 74 -0.04 -5.24 -0.95
C ILE A 74 -0.43 -6.15 0.22
N VAL A 75 -1.23 -5.62 1.13
CA VAL A 75 -1.75 -6.37 2.30
C VAL A 75 -3.27 -6.40 2.34
N ASP A 76 -3.92 -5.65 1.46
CA ASP A 76 -5.36 -5.48 1.48
C ASP A 76 -5.88 -5.35 0.05
N ASP A 77 -7.13 -5.75 -0.12
CA ASP A 77 -7.94 -5.27 -1.22
C ASP A 77 -8.70 -4.04 -0.75
N CYS A 78 -9.21 -3.27 -1.68
CA CYS A 78 -9.67 -1.94 -1.30
C CYS A 78 -11.02 -1.89 -0.63
N GLY A 79 -11.67 -3.03 -0.34
CA GLY A 79 -12.84 -3.16 0.55
C GLY A 79 -14.01 -2.18 0.33
N GLY A 80 -14.01 -1.41 -0.76
CA GLY A 80 -14.85 -0.22 -0.96
C GLY A 80 -14.39 1.09 -0.27
N ILE A 81 -13.25 1.10 0.45
CA ILE A 81 -12.81 2.20 1.32
C ILE A 81 -11.97 3.27 0.57
N ASN A 82 -11.35 2.94 -0.56
CA ASN A 82 -10.49 3.86 -1.32
C ASN A 82 -11.19 4.75 -2.37
N GLY A 83 -12.52 4.91 -2.31
CA GLY A 83 -13.24 5.76 -3.27
C GLY A 83 -13.15 5.30 -4.75
N GLY A 84 -12.66 4.08 -5.00
CA GLY A 84 -12.47 3.52 -6.34
C GLY A 84 -11.07 3.73 -6.94
N GLU A 85 -10.12 4.29 -6.18
CA GLU A 85 -8.76 4.53 -6.67
C GLU A 85 -7.91 3.27 -6.81
N ALA A 86 -6.73 3.36 -7.41
CA ALA A 86 -5.91 2.18 -7.74
C ALA A 86 -5.23 1.57 -6.52
N LEU A 87 -4.78 2.43 -5.61
CA LEU A 87 -4.00 2.11 -4.43
C LEU A 87 -4.55 2.93 -3.26
N GLY A 88 -4.55 2.35 -2.07
CA GLY A 88 -4.69 3.09 -0.82
C GLY A 88 -3.50 2.79 0.06
N MET A 89 -2.57 3.73 0.14
CA MET A 89 -1.30 3.51 0.83
C MET A 89 -1.43 3.91 2.29
N ASP A 90 -0.65 3.28 3.18
CA ASP A 90 -0.58 3.76 4.56
C ASP A 90 -0.17 5.24 4.59
N THR A 91 -0.82 6.06 5.42
CA THR A 91 -0.61 7.52 5.47
C THR A 91 0.87 7.93 5.53
N PRO A 92 1.75 7.26 6.31
CA PRO A 92 3.17 7.61 6.35
C PRO A 92 3.90 7.51 4.99
N VAL A 93 3.63 6.48 4.17
CA VAL A 93 4.28 6.35 2.86
C VAL A 93 3.65 7.25 1.81
N PHE A 94 2.35 7.53 1.93
CA PHE A 94 1.70 8.56 1.12
C PHE A 94 2.39 9.91 1.34
N HIS A 95 2.56 10.32 2.59
CA HIS A 95 3.28 11.55 2.94
C HIS A 95 4.75 11.51 2.51
N GLN A 96 5.41 10.35 2.52
CA GLN A 96 6.79 10.20 2.05
C GLN A 96 6.96 10.58 0.57
N ILE A 97 5.97 10.24 -0.29
CA ILE A 97 6.03 10.54 -1.73
C ILE A 97 5.24 11.81 -2.12
N ASP A 98 4.46 12.39 -1.23
CA ASP A 98 3.80 13.69 -1.38
C ASP A 98 4.75 14.86 -1.07
N THR A 99 5.85 14.95 -1.81
CA THR A 99 6.96 15.87 -1.50
C THR A 99 6.64 17.35 -1.71
N ASP A 100 5.54 17.68 -2.40
CA ASP A 100 5.04 19.05 -2.58
C ASP A 100 3.78 19.36 -1.76
N GLY A 101 3.29 18.38 -0.98
CA GLY A 101 2.16 18.50 -0.06
C GLY A 101 0.79 18.61 -0.74
N ARG A 102 0.72 18.52 -2.07
CA ARG A 102 -0.54 18.67 -2.80
C ARG A 102 -1.42 17.45 -2.66
N GLY A 103 -0.83 16.25 -2.60
CA GLY A 103 -1.58 15.02 -2.46
C GLY A 103 -2.43 14.99 -1.19
N MET A 104 -1.87 15.42 -0.07
CA MET A 104 -2.59 15.53 1.20
C MET A 104 -3.66 16.62 1.17
N ALA A 105 -3.41 17.74 0.47
CA ALA A 105 -4.38 18.81 0.31
C ALA A 105 -5.58 18.38 -0.57
N ASP A 106 -5.32 17.59 -1.60
CA ASP A 106 -6.31 17.12 -2.57
C ASP A 106 -6.96 15.78 -2.18
N GLY A 107 -6.43 15.10 -1.15
CA GLY A 107 -6.88 13.79 -0.68
C GLY A 107 -6.39 12.61 -1.51
N GLN A 108 -5.59 12.85 -2.55
CA GLN A 108 -5.11 11.84 -3.49
C GLN A 108 -3.85 12.27 -4.23
N LEU A 109 -3.07 11.30 -4.71
CA LEU A 109 -1.92 11.51 -5.58
C LEU A 109 -2.16 10.92 -6.97
N GLU A 110 -1.75 11.66 -8.00
CA GLU A 110 -1.51 11.06 -9.31
C GLU A 110 -0.22 10.24 -9.24
N VAL A 111 -0.33 8.93 -9.49
CA VAL A 111 0.80 8.01 -9.39
C VAL A 111 0.87 7.06 -10.59
N ASN A 112 2.10 6.66 -10.90
CA ASN A 112 2.38 5.46 -11.68
C ASN A 112 2.77 4.33 -10.73
N TYR A 113 2.42 3.08 -11.08
CA TYR A 113 2.82 1.93 -10.29
C TYR A 113 3.36 0.79 -11.17
N GLN A 114 4.28 0.02 -10.60
CA GLN A 114 4.87 -1.15 -11.25
C GLN A 114 5.05 -2.27 -10.23
N PHE A 115 4.60 -3.48 -10.58
CA PHE A 115 4.92 -4.68 -9.80
C PHE A 115 6.42 -4.96 -9.86
N VAL A 116 7.02 -5.16 -8.70
CA VAL A 116 8.45 -5.41 -8.54
C VAL A 116 8.66 -6.63 -7.63
N ASN A 117 9.81 -7.28 -7.76
CA ASN A 117 10.19 -8.29 -6.80
C ASN A 117 10.41 -7.63 -5.44
N CYS A 118 9.77 -8.17 -4.40
CA CYS A 118 10.08 -7.80 -3.04
C CYS A 118 11.55 -8.14 -2.73
N ALA A 119 12.22 -7.31 -1.93
CA ALA A 119 13.51 -7.70 -1.37
C ALA A 119 13.35 -8.96 -0.52
N VAL A 120 14.39 -9.78 -0.54
CA VAL A 120 14.47 -10.98 0.29
C VAL A 120 14.93 -10.53 1.68
N VAL A 121 14.17 -10.92 2.70
CA VAL A 121 14.55 -10.81 4.11
C VAL A 121 15.18 -12.10 4.59
#